data_AF-A0A925QHS8-F1
#
_entry.id   AF-A0A925QHS8-F1
#
_cell.length_a   1.000
_cell.length_b   1.000
_cell.length_c   1.000
_cell.angle_alpha   90.00
_cell.angle_beta   90.00
_cell.angle_gamma   90.00
#
_symmetry.space_group_name_H-M   'P 1'
#
loop_
_entity.id
_entity.type
_entity.pdbx_description
1 polymer ?
#
loop_
_entity_poly.entity_id
_entity_poly.type
_entity_poly.pdbx_seq_one_letter_code
_entity_poly.pdbx_strand_id
1 'polypeptide(L)'
;MIGEATGKGRRVVVATVVQTRGSTPQQRGAKMLFFEDGDATGTVGGGCIEAEVWAEAREAMRSGKSALHHFSLTAEAASEEGMVCGGTMDIFVDVWR
;
A
#
# COMPACT_ATOMS: atom_id res chain seq x y z
N MET A 1 14.95 -3.46 -9.86
CA MET A 1 14.68 -2.79 -8.55
C MET A 1 14.55 -1.29 -8.82
N ILE A 2 13.43 -0.65 -8.43
CA ILE A 2 12.98 0.74 -8.72
C ILE A 2 13.85 1.60 -9.66
N GLY A 3 15.11 1.91 -9.31
CA GLY A 3 16.03 2.70 -10.13
C GLY A 3 16.24 2.21 -11.57
N GLU A 4 16.14 0.90 -11.83
CA GLU A 4 16.18 0.38 -13.21
C GLU A 4 14.88 0.65 -13.98
N ALA A 5 13.73 0.61 -13.30
CA ALA A 5 12.43 0.86 -13.91
C ALA A 5 12.27 2.34 -14.23
N THR A 6 12.56 3.22 -13.28
CA THR A 6 12.54 4.67 -13.48
C THR A 6 13.60 5.13 -14.47
N GLY A 7 14.80 4.50 -14.47
CA GLY A 7 15.84 4.78 -15.47
C GLY A 7 15.45 4.47 -16.92
N LYS A 8 14.42 3.64 -17.14
CA LYS A 8 13.84 3.36 -18.47
C LYS A 8 12.61 4.22 -18.77
N GLY A 9 12.33 5.25 -17.96
CA GLY A 9 11.15 6.11 -18.07
C GLY A 9 9.83 5.41 -17.72
N ARG A 10 9.89 4.24 -17.07
CA ARG A 10 8.71 3.51 -16.62
C ARG A 10 8.29 4.02 -15.26
N ARG A 11 7.00 4.30 -15.08
CA ARG A 11 6.48 4.68 -13.77
C ARG A 11 6.47 3.48 -12.83
N VAL A 12 6.72 3.76 -11.57
CA VAL A 12 6.57 2.81 -10.46
C VAL A 12 5.78 3.51 -9.38
N VAL A 13 4.78 2.84 -8.80
CA VAL A 13 4.13 3.32 -7.59
C VAL A 13 4.67 2.53 -6.40
N VAL A 14 4.98 3.24 -5.32
CA VAL A 14 5.48 2.66 -4.08
C VAL A 14 4.51 3.00 -2.96
N ALA A 15 3.77 2.01 -2.48
CA ALA A 15 3.02 2.12 -1.23
C ALA A 15 3.95 1.83 -0.06
N THR A 16 4.02 2.75 0.91
CA THR A 16 4.86 2.61 2.11
C THR A 16 4.01 2.80 3.35
N VAL A 17 4.07 1.87 4.30
CA VAL A 17 3.52 2.07 5.65
C VAL A 17 4.36 3.12 6.36
N VAL A 18 3.84 4.33 6.53
CA VAL A 18 4.57 5.45 7.15
C VAL A 18 4.24 5.62 8.63
N GLN A 19 3.07 5.13 9.06
CA GLN A 19 2.66 5.13 10.45
C GLN A 19 1.77 3.93 10.76
N THR A 20 1.89 3.40 11.98
CA THR A 20 1.00 2.39 12.54
C THR A 20 0.63 2.77 13.97
N ARG A 21 -0.57 2.39 14.41
CA ARG A 21 -1.01 2.50 15.80
C ARG A 21 -1.79 1.25 16.18
N GLY A 22 -1.58 0.72 17.39
CA GLY A 22 -2.24 -0.50 17.83
C GLY A 22 -1.68 -1.76 17.14
N SER A 23 -2.49 -2.81 17.05
CA SER A 23 -2.12 -4.05 16.37
C SER A 23 -2.40 -3.93 14.89
N THR A 24 -1.37 -4.05 14.06
CA THR A 24 -1.43 -3.93 12.59
C THR A 24 -0.70 -5.11 11.94
N PRO A 25 -1.13 -5.60 10.77
CA PRO A 25 -0.53 -6.78 10.13
C PRO A 25 0.89 -6.54 9.63
N GLN A 26 1.28 -5.27 9.44
CA GLN A 26 2.63 -4.87 9.07
C GLN A 26 3.12 -3.70 9.92
N GLN A 27 4.43 -3.47 9.85
CA GLN A 27 5.12 -2.43 10.59
C GLN A 27 5.47 -1.24 9.68
N ARG A 28 5.73 -0.09 10.31
CA ARG A 28 6.29 1.08 9.62
C ARG A 28 7.52 0.68 8.82
N GLY A 29 7.59 1.13 7.57
CA GLY A 29 8.67 0.82 6.64
C GLY A 29 8.37 -0.33 5.68
N ALA A 30 7.32 -1.12 5.92
CA ALA A 30 6.84 -2.09 4.93
C ALA A 30 6.46 -1.39 3.61
N LYS A 31 6.75 -2.06 2.48
CA LYS A 31 6.54 -1.51 1.15
C LYS A 31 5.90 -2.51 0.20
N MET A 32 5.11 -1.99 -0.71
CA MET A 32 4.61 -2.69 -1.89
C MET A 32 4.85 -1.82 -3.12
N LEU A 33 5.40 -2.42 -4.16
CA LEU A 33 5.75 -1.76 -5.42
C LEU A 33 4.78 -2.24 -6.50
N PHE A 34 4.34 -1.32 -7.35
CA PHE A 34 3.45 -1.57 -8.47
C PHE A 34 4.11 -1.07 -9.75
N PHE A 35 4.16 -1.95 -10.76
CA PHE A 35 4.79 -1.69 -12.05
C PHE A 35 3.73 -1.51 -13.15
N GLU A 36 4.07 -0.77 -14.20
CA GLU A 36 3.16 -0.48 -15.33
C GLU A 36 2.69 -1.72 -16.11
N ASP A 37 3.41 -2.84 -16.03
CA ASP A 37 3.04 -4.12 -16.64
C ASP A 37 2.00 -4.90 -15.81
N GLY A 38 1.59 -4.36 -14.66
CA GLY A 38 0.64 -4.98 -13.75
C GLY A 38 1.27 -5.85 -12.68
N ASP A 39 2.60 -6.05 -12.72
CA ASP A 39 3.32 -6.77 -11.68
C ASP A 39 3.38 -5.96 -10.37
N ALA A 40 3.47 -6.68 -9.26
CA ALA A 40 3.71 -6.10 -7.95
C ALA A 40 4.64 -6.97 -7.10
N THR A 41 5.34 -6.34 -6.16
CA THR A 41 6.23 -7.03 -5.22
C THR A 41 6.22 -6.37 -3.84
N GLY A 42 6.39 -7.16 -2.79
CA GLY A 42 6.22 -6.72 -1.40
C GLY A 42 4.76 -6.81 -0.94
N THR A 43 4.52 -6.35 0.29
CA THR A 43 3.20 -6.37 0.93
C THR A 43 3.14 -5.27 1.99
N VAL A 44 1.94 -4.78 2.26
CA VAL A 44 1.64 -3.83 3.34
C VAL A 44 0.72 -4.41 4.41
N GLY A 45 0.41 -5.71 4.38
CA GLY A 45 -0.38 -6.36 5.43
C GLY A 45 -1.34 -7.46 5.00
N GLY A 46 -1.55 -7.70 3.70
CA GLY A 46 -2.56 -8.64 3.21
C GLY A 46 -3.99 -8.20 3.54
N GLY A 47 -4.97 -9.06 3.23
CA GLY A 47 -6.39 -8.86 3.57
C GLY A 47 -7.05 -7.68 2.85
N CYS A 48 -8.08 -7.10 3.47
CA CYS A 48 -8.87 -6.00 2.90
C CYS A 48 -8.03 -4.75 2.60
N ILE A 49 -7.12 -4.36 3.50
CA ILE A 49 -6.24 -3.21 3.30
C ILE A 49 -5.41 -3.36 2.03
N GLU A 50 -4.87 -4.55 1.76
CA GLU A 50 -4.04 -4.73 0.57
C GLU A 50 -4.85 -4.53 -0.72
N ALA A 51 -6.11 -4.96 -0.76
CA ALA A 51 -6.99 -4.73 -1.90
C ALA A 51 -7.30 -3.24 -2.12
N GLU A 52 -7.49 -2.47 -1.05
CA GLU A 52 -7.67 -1.01 -1.15
C GLU A 52 -6.38 -0.31 -1.61
N VAL A 53 -5.22 -0.72 -1.08
CA VAL A 53 -3.92 -0.19 -1.49
C VAL A 53 -3.64 -0.48 -2.97
N TRP A 54 -4.07 -1.64 -3.48
CA TRP A 54 -4.04 -1.94 -4.91
C TRP A 54 -4.88 -0.93 -5.74
N ALA A 55 -6.08 -0.59 -5.28
CA ALA A 55 -6.94 0.36 -5.96
C ALA A 55 -6.32 1.77 -5.98
N GLU A 56 -5.82 2.23 -4.84
CA GLU A 56 -5.18 3.53 -4.71
C GLU A 56 -3.87 3.61 -5.52
N ALA A 57 -3.07 2.53 -5.54
CA ALA A 57 -1.86 2.48 -6.35
C ALA A 57 -2.15 2.56 -7.85
N ARG A 58 -3.21 1.91 -8.32
CA ARG A 58 -3.66 2.01 -9.73
C ARG A 58 -4.12 3.41 -10.07
N GLU A 59 -4.87 4.06 -9.19
CA GLU A 59 -5.30 5.44 -9.40
C GLU A 59 -4.12 6.41 -9.37
N ALA A 60 -3.16 6.23 -8.47
CA ALA A 60 -1.93 7.01 -8.43
C ALA A 60 -1.10 6.82 -9.70
N MET A 61 -0.99 5.59 -10.22
CA MET A 61 -0.32 5.31 -11.48
C MET A 61 -0.98 6.02 -12.67
N ARG A 62 -2.32 6.02 -12.71
CA ARG A 62 -3.11 6.67 -13.78
C ARG A 62 -3.06 8.20 -13.70
N SER A 63 -3.25 8.75 -12.51
CA SER A 63 -3.33 10.20 -12.26
C SER A 63 -1.95 10.87 -12.18
N GLY A 64 -0.90 10.09 -11.88
CA GLY A 64 0.44 10.58 -11.63
C GLY A 64 0.59 11.32 -10.30
N LYS A 65 -0.38 11.22 -9.38
CA LYS A 65 -0.39 11.95 -8.11
C LYS A 65 -0.11 11.02 -6.92
N SER A 66 0.84 11.42 -6.08
CA SER A 66 1.11 10.77 -4.79
C SER A 66 0.11 11.24 -3.73
N ALA A 67 -0.25 10.37 -2.79
CA ALA A 67 -1.21 10.68 -1.73
C ALA A 67 -0.96 9.85 -0.45
N LEU A 68 -1.41 10.38 0.69
CA LEU A 68 -1.42 9.69 1.98
C LEU A 68 -2.82 9.16 2.25
N HIS A 69 -2.92 7.87 2.58
CA HIS A 69 -4.19 7.19 2.85
C HIS A 69 -4.19 6.66 4.28
N HIS A 70 -5.33 6.81 4.96
CA HIS A 70 -5.54 6.36 6.33
C HIS A 70 -6.47 5.13 6.34
N PHE A 71 -6.01 4.04 6.95
CA PHE A 71 -6.75 2.78 7.02
C PHE A 71 -7.03 2.42 8.48
N SER A 72 -8.27 1.97 8.75
CA SER A 72 -8.70 1.53 10.06
C SER A 72 -9.12 0.06 10.02
N LEU A 73 -8.41 -0.78 10.77
CA LEU A 73 -8.67 -2.23 10.80
C LEU A 73 -9.82 -2.62 11.75
N THR A 74 -10.44 -1.64 12.42
CA THR A 74 -11.39 -1.86 13.52
C THR A 74 -12.85 -2.05 13.09
N ALA A 75 -13.23 -1.62 11.87
CA ALA A 75 -14.65 -1.58 11.46
C ALA A 75 -15.04 -2.62 10.40
N GLU A 76 -14.12 -3.00 9.49
CA GLU A 76 -14.44 -3.82 8.32
C GLU A 76 -13.85 -5.24 8.37
N ALA A 77 -12.90 -5.51 9.27
CA ALA A 77 -12.33 -6.86 9.49
C ALA A 77 -13.12 -7.69 10.52
N ALA A 78 -14.38 -7.32 10.79
CA ALA A 78 -15.22 -7.94 11.81
C ALA A 78 -15.91 -9.25 11.35
N SER A 79 -15.60 -9.77 10.16
CA SER A 79 -16.17 -11.03 9.67
C SER A 79 -15.27 -12.24 9.99
N GLU A 80 -15.81 -13.09 10.88
CA GLU A 80 -15.66 -14.55 11.01
C GLU A 80 -14.40 -15.18 11.65
N GLU A 81 -13.24 -14.54 11.75
CA GLU A 81 -12.02 -15.26 12.23
C GLU A 81 -11.38 -14.76 13.54
N GLY A 82 -11.96 -13.75 14.21
CA GLY A 82 -11.59 -13.39 15.60
C GLY A 82 -10.19 -12.80 15.82
N MET A 83 -9.38 -12.62 14.76
CA MET A 83 -8.07 -11.96 14.83
C MET A 83 -8.17 -10.52 14.32
N VAL A 84 -8.82 -9.65 15.11
CA VAL A 84 -8.87 -8.21 14.78
C VAL A 84 -7.52 -7.59 15.15
N CYS A 85 -6.73 -7.25 14.14
CA CYS A 85 -5.68 -6.24 14.30
C CYS A 85 -6.38 -4.92 14.64
N GLY A 86 -6.59 -4.59 15.92
CA GLY A 86 -7.36 -3.42 16.36
C GLY A 86 -6.64 -2.06 16.18
N GLY A 87 -5.93 -1.88 15.07
CA GLY A 87 -5.05 -0.75 14.82
C GLY A 87 -5.42 0.11 13.62
N THR A 88 -4.62 1.14 13.38
CA THR A 88 -4.70 2.00 12.20
C THR A 88 -3.35 2.10 11.50
N MET A 89 -3.38 2.33 10.19
CA MET A 89 -2.19 2.45 9.35
C MET A 89 -2.32 3.66 8.44
N ASP A 90 -1.25 4.46 8.36
CA ASP A 90 -1.11 5.46 7.31
C ASP A 90 -0.15 4.91 6.25
N ILE A 91 -0.60 4.89 4.99
CA ILE A 91 0.18 4.41 3.86
C ILE A 91 0.34 5.55 2.86
N PHE A 92 1.59 5.90 2.58
CA PHE A 92 1.92 6.86 1.54
C PHE A 92 2.11 6.13 0.22
N VAL A 93 1.30 6.51 -0.77
CA VAL A 93 1.34 6.01 -2.14
C VAL A 93 2.10 7.02 -2.98
N ASP A 94 3.30 6.65 -3.40
CA ASP A 94 4.23 7.56 -4.07
C ASP A 94 4.47 7.17 -5.53
N VAL A 95 4.34 8.13 -6.45
CA VAL A 95 4.53 7.92 -7.90
C VAL A 95 5.94 8.32 -8.31
N TRP A 96 6.74 7.32 -8.70
CA TRP A 96 8.11 7.47 -9.16
C TRP A 96 8.15 7.41 -10.69
N ARG A 97 8.97 8.26 -11.31
CA ARG A 97 9.05 8.43 -12.77
C ARG A 97 10.51 8.58 -13.20
#